data_AF-A0A478EBN1-F1
#
_entry.id   AF-A0A478EBN1-F1
#
_cell.length_a   1.000
_cell.length_b   1.000
_cell.length_c   1.000
_cell.angle_alpha   90.00
_cell.angle_beta   90.00
_cell.angle_gamma   90.00
#
_symmetry.space_group_name_H-M   'P 1'
#
loop_
_entity.id
_entity.type
_entity.pdbx_description
1 polymer ?
#
loop_
_entity_poly.entity_id
_entity_poly.type
_entity_poly.pdbx_seq_one_letter_code
_entity_poly.pdbx_strand_id
1 'polypeptide(L)'
;MSNPQDYTVGWICALRTEYVAAQEFLDDEHEPPEFVSPSDTNDYTLGRLGRHNVVIAVLPDGEYGTASAVSVATNMLHSFPNVRIGLMVGIGGGVPTKHDIRLGDIVVSAPRDGEGGVFQYDFGKTIQE
;
A
#
# COMPACT_ATOMS: atom_id res chain seq x y z
N MET A 1 3.77 -21.23 -9.37
CA MET A 1 2.71 -20.67 -8.51
C MET A 1 3.23 -20.57 -7.09
N SER A 2 2.94 -19.49 -6.38
CA SER A 2 3.47 -19.21 -5.03
C SER A 2 2.45 -19.49 -3.94
N ASN A 3 2.86 -20.03 -2.79
CA ASN A 3 1.98 -20.24 -1.65
C ASN A 3 1.71 -18.90 -0.92
N PRO A 4 0.46 -18.43 -0.81
CA PRO A 4 0.14 -17.16 -0.13
C PRO A 4 0.57 -17.09 1.35
N GLN A 5 0.76 -18.25 2.00
CA GLN A 5 1.23 -18.30 3.38
C GLN A 5 2.69 -17.88 3.55
N ASP A 6 3.49 -17.80 2.48
CA ASP A 6 4.90 -17.45 2.58
C ASP A 6 5.13 -15.93 2.68
N TYR A 7 4.09 -15.11 2.49
CA TYR A 7 4.17 -13.66 2.43
C TYR A 7 3.83 -13.03 3.77
N THR A 8 4.63 -12.03 4.17
CA THR A 8 4.51 -11.41 5.51
C THR A 8 4.38 -9.90 5.49
N VAL A 9 4.68 -9.27 4.35
CA VAL A 9 4.59 -7.83 4.14
C VAL A 9 3.65 -7.55 2.97
N GLY A 10 2.62 -6.74 3.21
CA GLY A 10 1.76 -6.18 2.18
C GLY A 10 2.22 -4.77 1.81
N TRP A 11 2.29 -4.47 0.53
CA TRP A 11 2.59 -3.17 -0.02
C TRP A 11 1.43 -2.75 -0.93
N ILE A 12 0.71 -1.70 -0.55
CA ILE A 12 -0.43 -1.17 -1.31
C ILE A 12 -0.01 0.15 -1.93
N CYS A 13 -0.19 0.26 -3.25
CA CYS A 13 0.05 1.45 -4.05
C CYS A 13 -1.27 2.12 -4.38
N ALA A 14 -1.29 3.44 -4.43
CA ALA A 14 -2.47 4.21 -4.81
C ALA A 14 -2.58 4.37 -6.32
N LEU A 15 -1.44 4.49 -7.01
CA LEU A 15 -1.34 4.78 -8.43
C LEU A 15 -0.55 3.70 -9.17
N ARG A 16 -0.86 3.51 -10.45
CA ARG A 16 -0.12 2.59 -11.33
C ARG A 16 1.37 2.91 -11.41
N THR A 17 1.74 4.20 -11.42
CA THR A 17 3.16 4.60 -11.46
C THR A 17 3.92 4.18 -10.20
N GLU A 18 3.25 4.24 -9.03
CA GLU A 18 3.81 3.78 -7.77
C GLU A 18 3.94 2.25 -7.76
N TYR A 19 2.93 1.56 -8.29
CA TYR A 19 2.93 0.11 -8.44
C TYR A 19 4.09 -0.38 -9.30
N VAL A 20 4.26 0.20 -10.50
CA VAL A 20 5.38 -0.13 -11.40
C VAL A 20 6.71 0.11 -10.68
N ALA A 21 6.86 1.26 -10.00
CA ALA A 21 8.07 1.53 -9.24
C ALA A 21 8.31 0.49 -8.13
N ALA A 22 7.28 0.09 -7.39
CA ALA A 22 7.38 -0.92 -6.33
C ALA A 22 7.82 -2.28 -6.85
N GLN A 23 7.36 -2.70 -8.03
CA GLN A 23 7.80 -3.95 -8.67
C GLN A 23 9.30 -3.93 -8.98
N GLU A 24 9.83 -2.80 -9.48
CA GLU A 24 11.25 -2.64 -9.80
C GLU A 24 12.16 -2.67 -8.55
N PHE A 25 11.61 -2.52 -7.34
CA PHE A 25 12.35 -2.64 -6.08
C PHE A 25 12.49 -4.08 -5.58
N LEU A 26 11.83 -5.05 -6.21
CA LEU A 26 11.96 -6.46 -5.82
C LEU A 26 13.33 -7.00 -6.22
N ASP A 27 13.97 -7.74 -5.31
CA ASP A 27 15.19 -8.49 -5.61
C ASP A 27 14.89 -9.68 -6.54
N ASP A 28 13.75 -10.33 -6.31
CA ASP A 28 13.22 -11.41 -7.15
C ASP A 28 11.70 -11.26 -7.27
N GLU A 29 11.18 -11.43 -8.50
CA GLU A 29 9.75 -11.57 -8.74
C GLU A 29 9.37 -13.05 -8.67
N HIS A 30 8.28 -13.36 -7.96
CA HIS A 30 7.77 -14.72 -7.80
C HIS A 30 6.58 -14.97 -8.71
N GLU A 31 6.31 -16.24 -8.99
CA GLU A 31 5.12 -16.66 -9.73
C GLU A 31 3.82 -16.19 -9.03
N PRO A 32 2.71 -16.00 -9.77
CA PRO A 32 1.41 -15.65 -9.20
C PRO A 32 0.95 -16.60 -8.09
N PRO A 33 0.08 -16.14 -7.16
CA PRO A 33 -0.40 -16.94 -6.05
C PRO A 33 -1.15 -18.19 -6.54
N GLU A 34 -0.87 -19.35 -5.93
CA GLU A 34 -1.53 -20.64 -6.22
C GLU A 34 -3.05 -20.55 -6.22
N PHE A 35 -3.59 -19.73 -5.33
CA PHE A 35 -5.01 -19.49 -5.21
C PHE A 35 -5.27 -18.12 -4.61
N VAL A 36 -6.25 -17.42 -5.18
CA VAL A 36 -6.95 -16.28 -4.59
C VAL A 36 -8.45 -16.53 -4.73
N SER A 37 -9.25 -16.04 -3.78
CA SER A 37 -10.71 -16.18 -3.86
C SER A 37 -11.23 -15.54 -5.16
N PRO A 38 -12.23 -16.12 -5.86
CA PRO A 38 -12.89 -15.44 -6.98
C PRO A 38 -13.57 -14.12 -6.61
N SER A 39 -13.80 -13.88 -5.32
CA SER A 39 -14.32 -12.61 -4.79
C SER A 39 -13.23 -11.57 -4.54
N ASP A 40 -11.96 -11.98 -4.55
CA ASP A 40 -10.83 -11.07 -4.47
C ASP A 40 -10.60 -10.48 -5.86
N THR A 41 -10.82 -9.16 -5.96
CA THR A 41 -10.69 -8.41 -7.21
C THR A 41 -9.32 -7.76 -7.37
N ASN A 42 -8.38 -8.03 -6.46
CA ASN A 42 -7.05 -7.45 -6.53
C ASN A 42 -6.17 -8.21 -7.51
N ASP A 43 -5.33 -7.46 -8.22
CA ASP A 43 -4.15 -8.00 -8.89
C ASP A 43 -2.94 -7.90 -7.95
N TYR A 44 -2.17 -8.99 -7.88
CA TYR A 44 -1.01 -9.08 -7.01
C TYR A 44 0.28 -9.34 -7.80
N THR A 45 1.31 -8.57 -7.50
CA THR A 45 2.70 -8.96 -7.79
C THR A 45 3.33 -9.49 -6.51
N LEU A 46 4.00 -10.63 -6.63
CA LEU A 46 4.65 -11.30 -5.53
C LEU A 46 6.16 -11.26 -5.72
N GLY A 47 6.91 -11.09 -4.64
CA GLY A 47 8.36 -11.15 -4.73
C GLY A 47 9.07 -11.08 -3.40
N ARG A 48 10.36 -10.81 -3.47
CA ARG A 48 11.25 -10.72 -2.31
C ARG A 48 11.96 -9.37 -2.27
N LEU A 49 12.04 -8.78 -1.09
CA LEU A 49 12.89 -7.63 -0.80
C LEU A 49 13.73 -7.96 0.44
N GLY A 50 15.03 -8.12 0.24
CA GLY A 50 15.98 -8.66 1.20
C GLY A 50 15.57 -10.05 1.68
N ARG A 51 15.12 -10.11 2.94
CA ARG A 51 14.67 -11.35 3.60
C ARG A 51 13.15 -11.43 3.77
N HIS A 52 12.41 -10.51 3.16
CA HIS A 52 10.96 -10.39 3.31
C HIS A 52 10.29 -10.78 2.00
N ASN A 53 9.34 -11.71 2.09
CA ASN A 53 8.40 -11.96 1.00
C ASN A 53 7.29 -10.92 1.06
N VAL A 54 7.15 -10.18 -0.04
CA VAL A 54 6.27 -9.01 -0.18
C VAL A 54 5.17 -9.32 -1.20
N VAL A 55 3.93 -8.98 -0.85
CA VAL A 55 2.80 -8.94 -1.78
C VAL A 55 2.49 -7.48 -2.09
N ILE A 56 2.52 -7.12 -3.37
CA ILE A 56 2.24 -5.77 -3.86
C ILE A 56 0.86 -5.78 -4.52
N ALA A 57 0.02 -4.79 -4.20
CA ALA A 57 -1.25 -4.55 -4.89
C ALA A 57 -1.39 -3.05 -5.22
N VAL A 58 -2.26 -2.73 -6.16
CA VAL A 58 -2.63 -1.36 -6.53
C VAL A 58 -4.14 -1.16 -6.43
N LEU A 59 -4.57 0.07 -6.16
CA LEU A 59 -5.98 0.41 -6.24
C LEU A 59 -6.53 0.25 -7.68
N PRO A 60 -7.83 -0.02 -7.85
CA PRO A 60 -8.44 -0.10 -9.17
C PRO A 60 -8.22 1.17 -9.99
N ASP A 61 -8.07 1.03 -11.31
CA ASP A 61 -7.79 2.16 -12.19
C ASP A 61 -8.90 3.23 -12.13
N GLY A 62 -8.50 4.49 -12.03
CA GLY A 62 -9.42 5.62 -11.85
C GLY A 62 -10.09 5.70 -10.47
N GLU A 63 -9.88 4.72 -9.59
CA GLU A 63 -10.33 4.79 -8.20
C GLU A 63 -9.22 5.32 -7.29
N TYR A 64 -9.58 6.23 -6.40
CA TYR A 64 -8.69 6.73 -5.37
C TYR A 64 -9.46 6.90 -4.07
N GLY A 65 -8.73 6.81 -2.96
CA GLY A 65 -9.23 7.15 -1.63
C GLY A 65 -9.37 5.96 -0.70
N THR A 66 -9.91 6.26 0.48
CA THR A 66 -9.88 5.35 1.63
C THR A 66 -10.72 4.10 1.43
N ALA A 67 -11.86 4.17 0.74
CA ALA A 67 -12.73 3.02 0.51
C ALA A 67 -12.08 1.94 -0.36
N SER A 68 -11.51 2.33 -1.51
CA SER A 68 -10.81 1.41 -2.40
C SER A 68 -9.57 0.82 -1.70
N ALA A 69 -8.82 1.63 -0.94
CA ALA A 69 -7.69 1.15 -0.14
C ALA A 69 -8.09 0.13 0.93
N VAL A 70 -9.22 0.34 1.61
CA VAL A 70 -9.77 -0.62 2.57
C VAL A 70 -10.15 -1.93 1.88
N SER A 71 -10.79 -1.86 0.70
CA SER A 71 -11.16 -3.05 -0.08
C SER A 71 -9.92 -3.87 -0.46
N VAL A 72 -8.91 -3.21 -1.04
CA VAL A 72 -7.65 -3.85 -1.44
C VAL A 72 -6.95 -4.48 -0.22
N ALA A 73 -6.83 -3.75 0.88
CA ALA A 73 -6.20 -4.25 2.09
C ALA A 73 -6.95 -5.45 2.69
N THR A 74 -8.29 -5.40 2.72
CA THR A 74 -9.12 -6.47 3.28
C THR A 74 -8.97 -7.76 2.47
N ASN A 75 -9.04 -7.64 1.14
CA ASN A 75 -8.82 -8.75 0.23
C ASN A 75 -7.41 -9.34 0.37
N MET A 76 -6.39 -8.49 0.45
CA MET A 76 -5.00 -8.91 0.65
C MET A 76 -4.83 -9.71 1.95
N LEU A 77 -5.42 -9.25 3.06
CA LEU A 77 -5.33 -9.95 4.34
C LEU A 77 -6.07 -11.29 4.33
N HIS A 78 -7.16 -11.43 3.55
CA HIS A 78 -7.85 -12.70 3.36
C HIS A 78 -7.04 -13.68 2.50
N SER A 79 -6.44 -13.19 1.41
CA SER A 79 -5.68 -14.02 0.47
C SER A 79 -4.30 -14.40 1.02
N PHE A 80 -3.67 -13.53 1.82
CA PHE A 80 -2.33 -13.71 2.38
C PHE A 80 -2.37 -13.66 3.92
N PRO A 81 -2.77 -14.76 4.58
CA PRO A 81 -3.10 -14.76 6.02
C PRO A 81 -1.91 -14.50 6.95
N ASN A 82 -0.67 -14.62 6.46
CA ASN A 82 0.54 -14.38 7.23
C ASN A 82 1.10 -12.96 7.08
N VAL A 83 0.44 -12.09 6.29
CA VAL A 83 0.74 -10.66 6.23
C VAL A 83 0.49 -10.05 7.60
N ARG A 84 1.58 -9.53 8.19
CA ARG A 84 1.59 -8.94 9.54
C ARG A 84 1.89 -7.44 9.52
N ILE A 85 2.49 -6.97 8.44
CA ILE A 85 2.82 -5.56 8.22
C ILE A 85 2.21 -5.17 6.88
N GLY A 86 1.29 -4.20 6.90
CA GLY A 86 0.75 -3.57 5.71
C GLY A 86 1.32 -2.16 5.56
N LEU A 87 1.84 -1.84 4.38
CA LEU A 87 2.40 -0.54 4.04
C LEU A 87 1.55 0.07 2.93
N MET A 88 1.04 1.28 3.16
CA MET A 88 0.51 2.13 2.10
C MET A 88 1.65 3.04 1.66
N VAL A 89 2.17 2.85 0.44
CA VAL A 89 3.34 3.59 -0.05
C VAL A 89 2.97 4.25 -1.38
N GLY A 90 3.23 5.54 -1.47
CA GLY A 90 2.93 6.33 -2.65
C GLY A 90 3.53 7.72 -2.56
N ILE A 91 3.35 8.49 -3.63
CA ILE A 91 3.73 9.89 -3.67
C ILE A 91 2.73 10.73 -2.88
N GLY A 92 3.23 11.79 -2.24
CA GLY A 92 2.41 12.71 -1.46
C GLY A 92 2.79 14.16 -1.73
N GLY A 93 1.84 15.07 -1.49
CA GLY A 93 2.10 16.51 -1.46
C GLY A 93 2.65 16.93 -0.10
N GLY A 94 3.66 17.81 -0.09
CA GLY A 94 4.16 18.44 1.13
C GLY A 94 3.57 19.83 1.32
N VAL A 95 3.12 20.14 2.53
CA VAL A 95 2.77 21.52 2.93
C VAL A 95 3.96 22.11 3.68
N PRO A 96 4.62 23.17 3.17
CA PRO A 96 5.74 23.78 3.85
C PRO A 96 5.34 24.28 5.24
N THR A 97 6.12 23.91 6.26
CA THR A 97 5.93 24.40 7.63
C THR A 97 7.25 24.97 8.15
N LYS A 98 7.43 25.02 9.49
CA LYS A 98 8.74 25.28 10.10
C LYS A 98 9.74 24.14 9.83
N HIS A 99 9.24 22.96 9.50
CA HIS A 99 10.05 21.84 9.06
C HIS A 99 10.36 22.01 7.57
N ASP A 100 11.63 21.80 7.22
CA ASP A 100 12.16 21.90 5.87
C ASP A 100 11.81 20.63 5.07
N ILE A 101 10.55 20.54 4.62
CA ILE A 101 10.05 19.45 3.77
C ILE A 101 10.36 19.81 2.32
N ARG A 102 11.08 18.92 1.63
CA ARG A 102 11.55 19.12 0.26
C ARG A 102 11.08 18.01 -0.68
N LEU A 103 11.05 18.33 -1.97
CA LEU A 103 10.82 17.32 -3.01
C LEU A 103 11.91 16.25 -2.94
N GLY A 104 11.49 14.99 -2.90
CA GLY A 104 12.37 13.83 -2.77
C GLY A 104 12.53 13.31 -1.34
N ASP A 105 12.01 14.02 -0.33
CA ASP A 105 12.00 13.51 1.04
C ASP A 105 11.05 12.30 1.16
N ILE A 106 11.52 11.27 1.87
CA ILE A 106 10.69 10.12 2.27
C ILE A 106 10.15 10.39 3.67
N VAL A 107 8.83 10.45 3.78
CA VAL A 107 8.15 10.64 5.06
C VAL A 107 7.58 9.31 5.53
N VAL A 108 7.93 8.92 6.76
CA VAL A 108 7.38 7.74 7.42
C VAL A 108 6.47 8.20 8.56
N SER A 109 5.21 7.76 8.54
CA SER A 109 4.28 8.06 9.61
C SER A 109 4.75 7.44 10.93
N ALA A 110 4.72 8.23 12.01
CA ALA A 110 5.14 7.78 13.32
C ALA A 110 4.12 8.28 14.36
N PRO A 111 3.57 7.38 15.20
CA PRO A 111 2.69 7.81 16.29
C PRO A 111 3.49 8.67 17.29
N ARG A 112 2.86 9.73 17.78
CA ARG A 112 3.43 10.64 18.79
C ARG A 112 2.34 11.08 19.77
N ASP A 113 2.70 11.21 21.04
CA ASP A 113 1.83 11.77 22.07
C ASP A 113 0.47 11.05 22.21
N GLY A 114 0.42 9.75 21.93
CA GLY A 114 -0.80 8.94 21.98
C GLY A 114 -1.67 9.00 20.71
N GLU A 115 -1.30 9.83 19.73
CA GLU A 115 -1.99 9.97 18.45
C GLU A 115 -1.35 9.09 17.36
N GLY A 116 -2.19 8.65 16.41
CA GLY A 116 -1.72 7.95 15.21
C GLY A 116 -0.84 8.85 14.34
N GLY A 117 0.10 8.24 13.60
CA GLY A 117 0.96 8.97 12.66
C GLY A 117 0.23 9.46 11.39
N VAL A 118 -1.06 9.13 11.25
CA VAL A 118 -1.93 9.51 10.13
C VAL A 118 -3.26 9.95 10.72
N PHE A 119 -3.74 11.13 10.32
CA PHE A 119 -5.06 11.63 10.66
C PHE A 119 -5.84 11.92 9.38
N GLN A 120 -7.14 11.61 9.37
CA GLN A 120 -8.00 11.96 8.25
C GLN A 120 -8.33 13.45 8.32
N TYR A 121 -7.99 14.18 7.26
CA TYR A 121 -8.27 15.60 7.13
C TYR A 121 -9.14 15.86 5.89
N ASP A 122 -10.47 15.85 6.08
CA ASP A 122 -11.47 16.00 5.01
C ASP A 122 -11.74 17.49 4.68
N PHE A 123 -10.70 18.30 4.51
CA PHE A 123 -10.88 19.72 4.16
C PHE A 123 -11.35 19.87 2.71
N GLY A 124 -12.62 20.28 2.53
CA GLY A 124 -13.27 20.42 1.22
C GLY A 124 -14.62 19.70 1.08
N LYS A 125 -14.94 18.72 1.93
CA LYS A 125 -16.33 18.21 2.06
C LYS A 125 -17.24 19.16 2.86
N THR A 126 -16.66 20.12 3.56
CA THR A 126 -17.37 21.12 4.39
C THR A 126 -17.70 22.40 3.62
N ILE A 127 -17.19 22.59 2.40
CA ILE A 127 -17.50 23.76 1.57
C ILE A 127 -18.28 23.27 0.34
N GLN A 128 -19.52 22.85 0.56
CA GLN A 128 -20.58 22.99 -0.42
C GLN A 128 -21.57 23.99 0.18
N GLU A 129 -21.46 25.25 -0.25
CA GLU A 129 -22.63 26.12 -0.38
C GLU A 129 -23.17 26.00 -1.81
#